data_AF-A0A0F3QHW2-F1
#
_entry.id   AF-A0A0F3QHW2-F1
#
_cell.length_a   1.000
_cell.length_b   1.000
_cell.length_c   1.000
_cell.angle_alpha   90.00
_cell.angle_beta   90.00
_cell.angle_gamma   90.00
#
_symmetry.space_group_name_H-M   'P 1'
#
loop_
_entity.id
_entity.type
_entity.pdbx_description
1 polymer ?
#
loop_
_entity_poly.entity_id
_entity_poly.type
_entity_poly.pdbx_seq_one_letter_code
_entity_poly.pdbx_strand_id
1 'polypeptide(L)'
;MPELTKITIGYDYLEMILYYTLTKIEQADKIKLENLLSTKLNPEIGTRLMRSLAEHWQQEGKEIGILEGLQVGEAKGIQIGKAEGKAEGEYNKAVEVAKKMLTQGCNVSLISSVTGLDEAFISSLE
;
A
#
# COMPACT_ATOMS: atom_id res chain seq x y z
N MET A 1 45.12 -31.53 -0.26
CA MET A 1 44.23 -30.35 -0.36
C MET A 1 42.80 -30.86 -0.26
N PRO A 2 41.98 -30.39 0.68
CA PRO A 2 40.63 -30.94 0.82
C PRO A 2 39.76 -30.45 -0.33
N GLU A 3 39.07 -31.39 -0.99
CA GLU A 3 38.12 -31.17 -2.10
C GLU A 3 36.89 -30.30 -1.73
N LEU A 4 36.81 -29.86 -0.48
CA LEU A 4 35.72 -29.09 0.13
C LEU A 4 35.60 -27.62 -0.36
N THR A 5 36.48 -27.14 -1.22
CA THR A 5 36.53 -25.72 -1.61
C THR A 5 35.87 -25.40 -2.95
N LYS A 6 35.95 -26.27 -3.96
CA LYS A 6 35.42 -25.96 -5.31
C LYS A 6 33.90 -26.12 -5.43
N ILE A 7 33.35 -27.14 -4.77
CA ILE A 7 31.93 -27.47 -4.83
C ILE A 7 31.10 -26.40 -4.11
N THR A 8 31.55 -25.97 -2.93
CA THR A 8 30.92 -24.90 -2.13
C THR A 8 30.87 -23.58 -2.88
N ILE A 9 32.00 -23.17 -3.49
CA ILE A 9 32.08 -21.94 -4.30
C ILE A 9 31.08 -21.98 -5.46
N GLY A 10 30.95 -23.11 -6.15
CA GLY A 10 29.98 -23.26 -7.25
C GLY A 10 28.52 -23.07 -6.81
N TYR A 11 28.18 -23.52 -5.59
CA TYR A 11 26.84 -23.35 -5.03
C TYR A 11 26.55 -21.93 -4.57
N ASP A 12 27.54 -21.24 -3.99
CA ASP A 12 27.37 -19.85 -3.55
C ASP A 12 27.08 -18.93 -4.75
N TYR A 13 27.72 -19.19 -5.91
CA TYR A 13 27.40 -18.50 -7.16
C TYR A 13 26.02 -18.85 -7.70
N LEU A 14 25.59 -20.11 -7.61
CA LEU A 14 24.24 -20.53 -8.02
C LEU A 14 23.18 -19.82 -7.17
N GLU A 15 23.37 -19.79 -5.86
CA GLU A 15 22.49 -19.11 -4.91
C GLU A 15 22.37 -17.62 -5.23
N MET A 16 23.51 -16.95 -5.46
CA MET A 16 23.53 -15.53 -5.84
C MET A 16 22.81 -15.27 -7.17
N ILE A 17 23.06 -16.08 -8.21
CA ILE A 17 22.40 -15.92 -9.53
C ILE A 17 20.89 -16.15 -9.40
N LEU A 18 20.47 -17.16 -8.64
CA LEU A 18 19.06 -17.41 -8.39
C LEU A 18 18.43 -16.23 -7.63
N TYR A 19 19.09 -15.69 -6.62
CA TYR A 19 18.62 -14.51 -5.89
C TYR A 19 18.33 -13.32 -6.83
N TYR A 20 19.23 -13.02 -7.76
CA TYR A 20 19.08 -11.91 -8.71
C TYR A 20 18.08 -12.18 -9.84
N THR A 21 17.91 -13.43 -10.26
CA THR A 21 17.04 -13.79 -11.39
C THR A 21 15.61 -14.10 -10.97
N LEU A 22 15.40 -14.57 -9.73
CA LEU A 22 14.11 -15.03 -9.22
C LEU A 22 13.08 -13.92 -8.96
N THR A 23 13.55 -12.68 -8.78
CA THR A 23 12.70 -11.48 -8.60
C THR A 23 11.92 -11.13 -9.88
N LYS A 24 12.24 -11.76 -11.01
CA LYS A 24 11.65 -11.48 -12.33
C LYS A 24 10.94 -12.67 -12.96
N ILE A 25 10.78 -13.80 -12.25
CA ILE A 25 10.13 -14.98 -12.82
C ILE A 25 8.73 -15.20 -12.26
N GLU A 26 7.84 -15.70 -13.11
CA GLU A 26 6.47 -16.02 -12.74
C GLU A 26 6.40 -17.20 -11.76
N GLN A 27 5.31 -17.30 -10.99
CA GLN A 27 5.10 -18.40 -10.03
C GLN A 27 5.23 -19.79 -10.69
N ALA A 28 4.79 -19.93 -11.94
CA ALA A 28 4.91 -21.17 -12.70
C ALA A 28 6.38 -21.57 -12.96
N ASP A 29 7.27 -20.59 -13.13
CA ASP A 29 8.69 -20.83 -13.36
C ASP A 29 9.46 -21.10 -12.06
N LYS A 30 8.99 -20.54 -10.93
CA LYS A 30 9.49 -20.92 -9.59
C LYS A 30 9.26 -22.41 -9.30
N ILE A 31 8.08 -22.92 -9.64
CA ILE A 31 7.74 -24.36 -9.49
C ILE A 31 8.64 -25.24 -10.38
N LYS A 32 8.89 -24.82 -11.63
CA LYS A 32 9.82 -25.56 -12.52
C LYS A 32 11.24 -25.55 -11.97
N LEU A 33 11.69 -24.42 -11.44
CA LEU A 33 13.00 -24.31 -10.82
C LEU A 33 13.12 -25.24 -9.60
N GLU A 34 12.13 -25.25 -8.71
CA GLU A 34 12.12 -26.12 -7.52
C GLU A 34 12.26 -27.59 -7.89
N ASN A 35 11.52 -28.03 -8.91
CA ASN A 35 11.62 -29.38 -9.47
C ASN A 35 13.00 -29.66 -10.09
N LEU A 36 13.58 -28.69 -10.80
CA LEU A 36 14.91 -28.83 -11.40
C LEU A 36 16.01 -28.94 -10.33
N LEU A 37 15.93 -28.11 -9.28
CA LEU A 37 16.88 -28.13 -8.17
C LEU A 37 16.81 -29.45 -7.40
N SER A 38 15.59 -29.95 -7.15
CA SER A 38 15.38 -31.23 -6.45
C SER A 38 15.80 -32.46 -7.25
N THR A 39 15.79 -32.39 -8.59
CA THR A 39 16.18 -33.51 -9.46
C THR A 39 17.66 -33.50 -9.86
N LYS A 40 18.31 -32.32 -9.88
CA LYS A 40 19.69 -32.17 -10.35
C LYS A 40 20.72 -32.02 -9.22
N LEU A 41 20.29 -31.66 -8.01
CA LEU A 41 21.18 -31.48 -6.87
C LEU A 41 21.17 -32.67 -5.93
N ASN A 42 22.26 -32.83 -5.17
CA ASN A 42 22.27 -33.72 -4.03
C ASN A 42 21.17 -33.28 -3.03
N PRO A 43 20.42 -34.22 -2.42
CA PRO A 43 19.32 -33.91 -1.49
C PRO A 43 19.68 -32.93 -0.38
N GLU A 44 20.88 -33.01 0.20
CA GLU A 44 21.32 -32.11 1.27
C GLU A 44 21.47 -30.66 0.77
N ILE A 45 22.12 -30.51 -0.38
CA ILE A 45 22.37 -29.21 -1.00
C ILE A 45 21.08 -28.61 -1.58
N GLY A 46 20.26 -29.42 -2.24
CA GLY A 46 18.95 -29.01 -2.75
C GLY A 46 18.02 -28.54 -1.63
N THR A 47 17.98 -29.26 -0.51
CA THR A 47 17.19 -28.86 0.67
C THR A 47 17.67 -27.53 1.26
N ARG A 48 18.99 -27.35 1.40
CA ARG A 48 19.58 -26.10 1.90
C ARG A 48 19.23 -24.91 1.02
N LEU A 49 19.40 -25.08 -0.30
CA LEU A 49 19.12 -24.03 -1.28
C LEU A 49 17.62 -23.69 -1.32
N MET A 50 16.74 -24.69 -1.34
CA MET A 50 15.28 -24.46 -1.30
C MET A 50 14.84 -23.71 -0.04
N ARG A 51 15.44 -23.99 1.12
CA ARG A 51 15.17 -23.23 2.35
C ARG A 51 15.53 -21.76 2.19
N SER A 52 16.74 -21.46 1.70
CA SER A 52 17.21 -20.09 1.46
C SER A 52 16.31 -19.34 0.47
N LEU A 53 15.92 -20.00 -0.62
CA LEU A 53 15.00 -19.42 -1.61
C LEU A 53 13.60 -19.14 -1.04
N ALA A 54 13.07 -20.07 -0.23
CA ALA A 54 11.79 -19.88 0.42
C ALA A 54 11.80 -18.69 1.41
N GLU A 55 12.86 -18.57 2.21
CA GLU A 55 13.07 -17.43 3.11
C GLU A 55 13.14 -16.11 2.33
N HIS A 56 13.88 -16.09 1.22
CA HIS A 56 13.95 -14.93 0.33
C HIS A 56 12.58 -14.55 -0.24
N TRP A 57 11.81 -15.50 -0.79
CA TRP A 57 10.49 -15.21 -1.35
C TRP A 57 9.48 -14.74 -0.29
N GLN A 58 9.57 -15.26 0.93
CA GLN A 58 8.74 -14.76 2.04
C GLN A 58 9.08 -13.31 2.38
N GLN A 59 10.38 -12.98 2.42
CA GLN A 59 10.84 -11.64 2.68
C GLN A 59 10.45 -10.66 1.55
N GLU A 60 10.66 -11.06 0.30
CA GLU A 60 10.25 -10.30 -0.90
C GLU A 60 8.74 -10.06 -0.90
N GLY A 61 7.93 -11.09 -0.65
CA GLY A 61 6.47 -10.96 -0.57
C GLY A 61 6.02 -10.02 0.55
N LYS A 62 6.71 -10.04 1.69
CA LYS A 62 6.46 -9.10 2.79
C LYS A 62 6.81 -7.66 2.41
N GLU A 63 7.95 -7.44 1.75
CA GLU A 63 8.38 -6.12 1.29
C GLU A 63 7.42 -5.54 0.25
N ILE A 64 7.03 -6.35 -0.74
CA ILE A 64 6.01 -5.97 -1.74
C ILE A 64 4.69 -5.62 -1.05
N GLY A 65 4.22 -6.47 -0.14
CA GLY A 65 2.97 -6.24 0.59
C GLY A 65 2.99 -4.96 1.43
N ILE A 66 4.13 -4.63 2.05
CA ILE A 66 4.32 -3.37 2.78
C ILE A 66 4.27 -2.17 1.82
N LEU A 67 4.99 -2.25 0.70
CA LEU A 67 5.05 -1.17 -0.29
C LEU A 67 3.67 -0.90 -0.91
N GLU A 68 2.99 -1.95 -1.37
CA GLU A 68 1.63 -1.84 -1.93
C GLU A 68 0.64 -1.33 -0.88
N GLY A 69 0.72 -1.85 0.34
CA GLY A 69 -0.11 -1.41 1.47
C GLY A 69 0.08 0.07 1.78
N LEU A 70 1.32 0.55 1.81
CA LEU A 70 1.63 1.97 2.04
C LEU A 70 1.10 2.85 0.90
N GLN A 71 1.36 2.48 -0.36
CA GLN A 71 0.88 3.25 -1.51
C GLN A 71 -0.64 3.36 -1.56
N VAL A 72 -1.34 2.23 -1.39
CA VAL A 72 -2.81 2.21 -1.38
C VAL A 72 -3.35 2.98 -0.17
N GLY A 73 -2.72 2.83 1.00
CA GLY A 73 -3.09 3.52 2.22
C GLY A 73 -2.95 5.04 2.09
N GLU A 74 -1.82 5.51 1.59
CA GLU A 74 -1.54 6.94 1.37
C GLU A 74 -2.51 7.54 0.35
N ALA A 75 -2.70 6.88 -0.80
CA ALA A 75 -3.61 7.36 -1.84
C ALA A 75 -5.06 7.49 -1.33
N LYS A 76 -5.56 6.46 -0.62
CA LYS A 76 -6.89 6.49 -0.01
C LYS A 76 -6.99 7.56 1.07
N GLY A 77 -5.99 7.67 1.93
CA GLY A 77 -5.96 8.67 3.01
C GLY A 77 -6.00 10.10 2.46
N ILE A 78 -5.20 10.41 1.44
CA ILE A 78 -5.21 11.72 0.77
C ILE A 78 -6.56 12.00 0.12
N GLN A 79 -7.16 11.01 -0.56
CA GLN A 79 -8.44 11.19 -1.22
C GLN A 79 -9.57 11.47 -0.22
N ILE A 80 -9.67 10.67 0.84
CA ILE A 80 -10.67 10.82 1.89
C ILE A 80 -10.47 12.16 2.59
N GLY A 81 -9.25 12.47 3.04
CA GLY A 81 -8.97 13.71 3.74
C GLY A 81 -9.24 14.97 2.91
N LYS A 82 -8.98 14.94 1.59
CA LYS A 82 -9.34 16.04 0.69
C LYS A 82 -10.86 16.19 0.54
N ALA A 83 -11.60 15.09 0.44
CA ALA A 83 -13.05 15.13 0.30
C ALA A 83 -13.72 15.64 1.59
N GLU A 84 -13.34 15.09 2.74
CA GLU A 84 -13.84 15.51 4.06
C GLU A 84 -13.48 16.97 4.34
N GLY A 85 -12.21 17.35 4.16
CA GLY A 85 -11.77 18.73 4.40
C GLY A 85 -12.43 19.75 3.48
N LYS A 86 -12.73 19.37 2.22
CA LYS A 86 -13.50 20.22 1.30
C LYS A 86 -14.95 20.39 1.77
N ALA A 87 -15.62 19.29 2.11
CA ALA A 87 -17.01 19.32 2.57
C ALA A 87 -17.16 20.11 3.89
N GLU A 88 -16.26 19.87 4.86
CA GLU A 88 -16.22 20.61 6.11
C GLU A 88 -15.92 22.10 5.88
N GLY A 89 -14.99 22.42 4.98
CA GLY A 89 -14.67 23.80 4.60
C GLY A 89 -15.86 24.53 3.95
N GLU A 90 -16.54 23.88 3.01
CA GLU A 90 -17.75 24.41 2.35
C GLU A 90 -18.87 24.63 3.36
N TYR A 91 -19.11 23.67 4.25
CA TYR A 91 -20.10 23.79 5.32
C TYR A 91 -19.77 24.93 6.28
N ASN A 92 -18.55 24.96 6.83
CA ASN A 92 -18.10 26.02 7.75
C ASN A 92 -18.20 27.40 7.09
N LYS A 93 -17.90 27.50 5.79
CA LYS A 93 -18.06 28.75 5.05
C LYS A 93 -19.52 29.16 4.92
N ALA A 94 -20.41 28.22 4.61
CA ALA A 94 -21.85 28.47 4.56
C ALA A 94 -22.37 28.99 5.91
N VAL A 95 -21.93 28.41 7.03
CA VAL A 95 -22.28 28.86 8.39
C VAL A 95 -21.77 30.28 8.66
N GLU A 96 -20.51 30.58 8.30
CA GLU A 96 -19.94 31.92 8.47
C GLU A 96 -20.73 32.99 7.67
N VAL A 97 -21.12 32.65 6.44
CA VAL A 97 -21.94 33.52 5.59
C VAL A 97 -23.32 33.72 6.20
N ALA A 98 -23.98 32.65 6.66
CA ALA A 98 -25.29 32.73 7.31
C ALA A 98 -25.27 33.68 8.52
N LYS A 99 -24.27 33.54 9.41
CA LYS A 99 -24.10 34.44 10.56
C LYS A 99 -23.97 35.91 10.14
N LYS A 100 -23.13 36.19 9.13
CA LYS A 100 -22.95 37.55 8.62
C LYS A 100 -24.25 38.11 8.04
N MET A 101 -25.01 37.31 7.30
CA MET A 101 -26.30 37.74 6.75
C MET A 101 -27.34 38.00 7.84
N LEU A 102 -27.39 37.17 8.89
CA LEU A 102 -28.25 37.42 10.07
C LEU A 102 -27.90 38.77 10.71
N THR A 103 -26.61 39.06 10.92
CA THR A 103 -26.19 40.36 11.48
C THR A 103 -26.53 41.56 10.60
N GLN A 104 -26.76 41.34 9.30
CA GLN A 104 -27.21 42.36 8.35
C GLN A 104 -28.74 42.47 8.26
N GLY A 105 -29.48 41.69 9.04
CA GLY A 105 -30.95 41.70 9.06
C GLY A 105 -31.59 40.96 7.88
N CYS A 106 -30.84 40.10 7.17
CA CYS A 106 -31.44 39.22 6.16
C CYS A 106 -32.38 38.21 6.83
N ASN A 107 -33.53 37.94 6.21
CA ASN A 107 -34.47 36.93 6.73
C ASN A 107 -33.94 35.50 6.53
N VAL A 108 -34.38 34.59 7.42
CA VAL A 108 -33.95 33.19 7.47
C VAL A 108 -34.16 32.46 6.13
N SER A 109 -35.28 32.69 5.45
CA SER A 109 -35.59 32.00 4.19
C SER A 109 -34.63 32.39 3.05
N LEU A 110 -34.28 33.67 2.94
CA LEU A 110 -33.26 34.13 2.00
C LEU A 110 -31.90 33.51 2.33
N ILE A 111 -31.51 33.48 3.60
CA ILE A 111 -30.23 32.91 4.04
C ILE A 111 -30.17 31.42 3.70
N SER A 112 -31.24 30.68 3.94
CA SER A 112 -31.34 29.26 3.58
C SER A 112 -31.18 29.05 2.08
N SER A 113 -31.86 29.85 1.25
CA SER A 113 -31.74 29.76 -0.21
C SER A 113 -30.32 30.04 -0.75
N VAL A 114 -29.56 30.92 -0.09
CA VAL A 114 -28.20 31.32 -0.52
C VAL A 114 -27.14 30.36 -0.02
N THR A 115 -27.26 29.91 1.24
CA THR A 115 -26.23 29.09 1.90
C THR A 115 -26.48 27.60 1.77
N GLY A 116 -27.70 27.19 1.41
CA GLY A 116 -28.13 25.79 1.38
C GLY A 116 -28.30 25.15 2.77
N LEU A 117 -28.22 25.94 3.84
CA LEU A 117 -28.43 25.47 5.21
C LEU A 117 -29.92 25.41 5.54
N ASP A 118 -30.29 24.47 6.41
CA ASP A 118 -31.66 24.35 6.90
C ASP A 118 -32.10 25.60 7.67
N GLU A 119 -33.32 26.07 7.42
CA GLU A 119 -33.89 27.23 8.14
C GLU A 119 -33.87 27.03 9.66
N ALA A 120 -34.17 25.82 10.15
CA ALA A 120 -34.13 25.49 11.57
C ALA A 120 -32.72 25.62 12.17
N PHE A 121 -31.69 25.21 11.42
CA PHE A 121 -30.31 25.40 11.83
C PHE A 121 -29.94 26.88 11.84
N ILE A 122 -30.31 27.63 10.79
CA ILE A 122 -30.06 29.08 10.70
C ILE A 122 -30.71 29.82 11.88
N SER A 123 -31.96 29.51 12.22
CA SER A 123 -32.65 30.11 13.38
C SER A 123 -31.97 29.78 14.71
N SER A 124 -31.20 28.69 14.80
CA SER A 124 -30.40 28.39 15.99
C SER A 124 -29.09 29.19 16.08
N LEU A 125 -28.72 29.92 15.02
CA LEU A 125 -27.53 30.78 14.98
C LEU A 125 -27.79 32.22 15.44
N GLU A 126 -29.06 32.61 15.60
CA GLU A 126 -29.51 33.91 16.16
C GLU A 126 -29.19 34.01 17.67
#